data_AF-A0A1B9Y8V8-F1
#
_entry.id   AF-A0A1B9Y8V8-F1
#
_cell.length_a   1.000
_cell.length_b   1.000
_cell.length_c   1.000
_cell.angle_alpha   90.00
_cell.angle_beta   90.00
_cell.angle_gamma   90.00
#
_symmetry.space_group_name_H-M   'P 1'
#
loop_
_entity.id
_entity.type
_entity.pdbx_description
1 polymer ?
#
loop_
_entity_poly.entity_id
_entity_poly.type
_entity_poly.pdbx_seq_one_letter_code
_entity_poly.pdbx_strand_id
1 'polypeptide(L)'
;MQNYLEFDFRISPLQPWNEILMAELIEIGFDSFTEELEGILGYIQKDLFNEEELKNLPLFQNQEVKIEYTFQEMPNINWNEEWEKNFEPINIDDKVLIRAEFHESVPGMHEIIIQPKMSFGTGHHPTTHLMIQQMMDIDFNGKKVLDMGCGTSVLAIYAKQIGAGDTKAIDIDEWSVENSKENAARNGVELDIELGTAENLGKENYDIILANINRNILISDIPTYVSVLNEGGKLLLSGLCFFDVDDILEVCKENNLELKKKLQREEWVSLLLEK
;
A
#
# COMPACT_ATOMS: atom_id res chain seq x y z
N MET A 1 13.08 -26.22 2.08
CA MET A 1 11.64 -26.10 1.81
C MET A 1 10.95 -26.61 3.04
N GLN A 2 10.31 -25.73 3.81
CA GLN A 2 9.59 -26.13 5.01
C GLN A 2 8.24 -26.67 4.54
N ASN A 3 8.06 -27.99 4.58
CA ASN A 3 6.75 -28.59 4.33
C ASN A 3 5.92 -28.40 5.59
N TYR A 4 4.73 -27.79 5.45
CA TYR A 4 3.78 -27.61 6.54
C TYR A 4 2.67 -28.65 6.46
N LEU A 5 2.14 -29.03 7.62
CA LEU A 5 0.88 -29.74 7.75
C LEU A 5 -0.19 -28.74 8.20
N GLU A 6 -1.34 -28.78 7.54
CA GLU A 6 -2.55 -28.06 7.95
C GLU A 6 -3.48 -29.07 8.63
N PHE A 7 -3.90 -28.75 9.85
CA PHE A 7 -4.87 -29.51 10.62
C PHE A 7 -6.20 -28.75 10.69
N ASP A 8 -7.29 -29.39 10.28
CA ASP A 8 -8.65 -28.94 10.55
C ASP A 8 -9.15 -29.62 11.82
N PHE A 9 -9.21 -28.86 12.92
CA PHE A 9 -9.74 -29.30 14.22
C PHE A 9 -11.19 -28.85 14.37
N ARG A 10 -12.13 -29.80 14.43
CA ARG A 10 -13.53 -29.55 14.76
C ARG A 10 -13.77 -29.73 16.24
N ILE A 11 -14.41 -28.75 16.88
CA ILE A 11 -14.49 -28.64 18.34
C ILE A 11 -15.95 -28.48 18.76
N SER A 12 -16.42 -29.32 19.69
CA SER A 12 -17.79 -29.27 20.20
C SER A 12 -17.87 -29.52 21.71
N PRO A 13 -18.39 -28.56 22.52
CA PRO A 13 -18.76 -27.20 22.13
C PRO A 13 -17.51 -26.37 21.73
N LEU A 14 -17.68 -25.34 20.89
CA LEU A 14 -16.54 -24.57 20.37
C LEU A 14 -15.85 -23.76 21.47
N GLN A 15 -16.63 -23.00 22.23
CA GLN A 15 -16.16 -22.10 23.27
C GLN A 15 -16.36 -22.72 24.67
N PRO A 16 -15.40 -22.60 25.60
CA PRO A 16 -14.12 -21.87 25.48
C PRO A 16 -12.97 -22.71 24.88
N TRP A 17 -13.28 -23.89 24.37
CA TRP A 17 -12.29 -24.95 24.13
C TRP A 17 -11.35 -24.68 22.95
N ASN A 18 -11.76 -23.89 21.96
CA ASN A 18 -10.91 -23.46 20.86
C ASN A 18 -9.68 -22.67 21.34
N GLU A 19 -9.85 -21.75 22.28
CA GLU A 19 -8.73 -20.97 22.84
C GLU A 19 -7.76 -21.85 23.63
N ILE A 20 -8.30 -22.77 24.43
CA ILE A 20 -7.50 -23.69 25.24
C ILE A 20 -6.76 -24.67 24.33
N LEU A 21 -7.41 -25.17 23.27
CA LEU A 21 -6.78 -26.05 22.29
C LEU A 21 -5.63 -25.35 21.56
N MET A 22 -5.82 -24.10 21.10
CA MET A 22 -4.72 -23.33 20.48
C MET A 22 -3.51 -23.22 21.42
N ALA A 23 -3.75 -22.93 22.71
CA ALA A 23 -2.68 -22.84 23.70
C ALA A 23 -1.92 -24.17 23.87
N GLU A 24 -2.63 -25.30 23.92
CA GLU A 24 -1.99 -26.62 24.00
C GLU A 24 -1.24 -27.00 22.72
N LEU A 25 -1.78 -26.64 21.54
CA LEU A 25 -1.14 -26.92 20.25
C LEU A 25 0.17 -26.14 20.06
N ILE A 26 0.26 -24.91 20.58
CA ILE A 26 1.49 -24.11 20.53
C ILE A 26 2.65 -24.84 21.22
N GLU A 27 2.40 -25.48 22.36
CA GLU A 27 3.42 -26.18 23.15
C GLU A 27 4.03 -27.38 22.41
N ILE A 28 3.29 -27.96 21.44
CA ILE A 28 3.74 -29.08 20.60
C ILE A 28 4.16 -28.64 19.20
N GLY A 29 4.39 -27.35 18.98
CA GLY A 29 5.05 -26.81 17.79
C GLY A 29 4.14 -26.26 16.69
N PHE A 30 2.84 -26.12 16.92
CA PHE A 30 1.99 -25.35 16.02
C PHE A 30 2.31 -23.85 16.15
N ASP A 31 2.44 -23.15 15.03
CA ASP A 31 2.94 -21.76 14.98
C ASP A 31 1.95 -20.74 14.41
N SER A 32 0.84 -21.20 13.83
CA SER A 32 -0.21 -20.35 13.27
C SER A 32 -1.58 -21.02 13.39
N PHE A 33 -2.63 -20.19 13.49
CA PHE A 33 -4.01 -20.64 13.60
C PHE A 33 -4.96 -19.74 12.81
N THR A 34 -6.07 -20.30 12.37
CA THR A 34 -7.20 -19.56 11.80
C THR A 34 -8.49 -20.06 12.44
N GLU A 35 -9.32 -19.16 12.95
CA GLU A 35 -10.60 -19.53 13.54
C GLU A 35 -11.62 -19.87 12.45
N GLU A 36 -12.36 -20.96 12.64
CA GLU A 36 -13.40 -21.44 11.74
C GLU A 36 -14.74 -21.56 12.46
N LEU A 37 -15.84 -21.62 11.69
CA LEU A 37 -17.20 -21.69 12.23
C LEU A 37 -17.43 -22.88 13.19
N GLU A 38 -16.77 -24.01 12.95
CA GLU A 38 -16.91 -25.25 13.72
C GLU A 38 -15.62 -25.65 14.47
N GLY A 39 -14.61 -24.77 14.53
CA GLY A 39 -13.29 -25.19 15.00
C GLY A 39 -12.15 -24.21 14.73
N ILE A 40 -10.96 -24.75 14.48
CA ILE A 40 -9.75 -24.00 14.12
C ILE A 40 -8.95 -24.76 13.05
N LEU A 41 -8.28 -24.02 12.18
CA LEU A 41 -7.15 -24.52 11.39
C LEU A 41 -5.87 -24.28 12.18
N GLY A 42 -4.99 -25.28 12.25
CA GLY A 42 -3.67 -25.18 12.88
C GLY A 42 -2.56 -25.60 11.92
N TYR A 43 -1.44 -24.88 11.94
CA TYR A 43 -0.30 -25.14 11.06
C TYR A 43 0.94 -25.53 11.87
N ILE A 44 1.63 -26.58 11.41
CA ILE A 44 2.87 -27.08 12.02
C ILE A 44 3.86 -27.51 10.94
N GLN A 45 5.15 -27.26 11.16
CA GLN A 45 6.19 -27.81 10.27
C GLN A 45 6.21 -29.33 10.35
N LYS A 46 6.21 -30.01 9.20
CA LYS A 46 6.14 -31.46 9.09
C LYS A 46 7.23 -32.19 9.89
N ASP A 47 8.42 -31.60 9.97
CA ASP A 47 9.55 -32.17 10.73
C ASP A 47 9.39 -32.05 12.25
N LEU A 48 8.50 -31.17 12.72
CA LEU A 48 8.16 -30.99 14.14
C LEU A 48 6.93 -31.78 14.56
N PHE A 49 6.12 -32.26 13.61
CA PHE A 49 4.87 -32.94 13.94
C PHE A 49 5.11 -34.33 14.54
N ASN A 50 4.54 -34.54 15.72
CA ASN A 50 4.47 -35.82 16.40
C ASN A 50 3.01 -36.17 16.76
N GLU A 51 2.45 -37.18 16.09
CA GLU A 51 1.05 -37.59 16.30
C GLU A 51 0.80 -38.12 17.73
N GLU A 52 1.80 -38.69 18.39
CA GLU A 52 1.65 -39.15 19.78
C GLU A 52 1.53 -37.97 20.76
N GLU A 53 2.28 -36.89 20.54
CA GLU A 53 2.18 -35.68 21.38
C GLU A 53 0.81 -35.02 21.23
N LEU A 54 0.32 -34.92 19.99
CA LEU A 54 -1.03 -34.41 19.71
C LEU A 54 -2.12 -35.24 20.41
N LYS A 55 -2.07 -36.56 20.31
CA LYS A 55 -3.07 -37.46 20.94
C LYS A 55 -3.00 -37.47 22.47
N ASN A 56 -1.85 -37.12 23.04
CA ASN A 56 -1.63 -37.08 24.48
C ASN A 56 -1.98 -35.72 25.10
N LEU A 57 -2.40 -34.72 24.31
CA LEU A 57 -2.85 -33.44 24.83
C LEU A 57 -4.02 -33.62 25.82
N PRO A 58 -4.00 -32.92 26.98
CA PRO A 58 -5.04 -33.04 28.01
C PRO A 58 -6.46 -32.85 27.47
N LEU A 59 -6.68 -31.93 26.53
CA LEU A 59 -7.99 -31.68 25.94
C LEU A 59 -8.59 -32.91 25.23
N PHE A 60 -7.77 -33.75 24.60
CA PHE A 60 -8.25 -34.95 23.90
C PHE A 60 -8.79 -36.03 24.86
N GLN A 61 -8.47 -35.92 26.16
CA GLN A 61 -8.96 -36.82 27.21
C GLN A 61 -10.12 -36.23 28.00
N ASN A 62 -10.50 -34.99 27.72
CA ASN A 62 -11.55 -34.29 28.44
C ASN A 62 -12.95 -34.70 27.93
N GLN A 63 -13.86 -35.06 28.84
CA GLN A 63 -15.22 -35.51 28.49
C GLN A 63 -16.18 -34.36 28.18
N GLU A 64 -15.82 -33.12 28.54
CA GLU A 64 -16.65 -31.92 28.33
C GLU A 64 -16.53 -31.34 26.92
N VAL A 65 -15.57 -31.84 26.13
CA VAL A 65 -15.28 -31.39 24.77
C VAL A 65 -15.00 -32.57 23.87
N LYS A 66 -15.56 -32.52 22.67
CA LYS A 66 -15.27 -33.45 21.59
C LYS A 66 -14.41 -32.74 20.55
N ILE A 67 -13.25 -33.30 20.24
CA ILE A 67 -12.33 -32.80 19.23
C ILE A 67 -12.12 -33.88 18.18
N GLU A 68 -12.38 -33.54 16.92
CA GLU A 68 -12.06 -34.36 15.77
C GLU A 68 -11.08 -33.58 14.90
N TYR A 69 -10.14 -34.25 14.25
CA TYR A 69 -9.26 -33.58 13.32
C TYR A 69 -8.99 -34.40 12.07
N THR A 70 -8.72 -33.67 11.00
CA THR A 70 -8.07 -34.20 9.81
C THR A 70 -6.87 -33.33 9.49
N PHE A 71 -5.88 -33.87 8.79
CA PHE A 71 -4.75 -33.07 8.36
C PHE A 71 -4.33 -33.44 6.95
N GLN A 72 -3.74 -32.47 6.27
CA GLN A 72 -3.18 -32.63 4.96
C GLN A 72 -1.80 -31.99 4.89
N GLU A 73 -0.92 -32.56 4.07
CA GLU A 73 0.32 -31.90 3.73
C GLU A 73 -0.02 -30.72 2.82
N MET A 74 0.34 -29.52 3.27
CA MET A 74 0.18 -28.36 2.43
C MET A 74 1.07 -28.55 1.19
N PRO A 75 0.53 -28.31 -0.01
CA PRO A 75 1.36 -28.33 -1.19
C PRO A 75 2.50 -27.32 -0.98
N ASN A 76 3.72 -27.70 -1.36
CA ASN A 76 4.90 -26.86 -1.29
C ASN A 76 4.80 -25.75 -2.38
N ILE A 77 3.80 -24.90 -2.21
CA ILE A 77 3.55 -23.72 -3.02
C ILE A 77 4.37 -22.62 -2.37
N ASN A 78 5.34 -22.11 -3.12
CA ASN A 78 5.98 -20.87 -2.75
C ASN A 78 4.94 -19.76 -2.93
N TRP A 79 4.22 -19.42 -1.85
CA TRP A 79 3.17 -18.42 -1.87
C TRP A 79 3.68 -17.04 -2.32
N ASN A 80 4.97 -16.75 -2.15
CA ASN A 80 5.58 -15.55 -2.72
C ASN A 80 5.64 -15.65 -4.25
N GLU A 81 6.15 -16.75 -4.82
CA GLU A 81 6.14 -16.94 -6.28
C GLU A 81 4.72 -16.95 -6.86
N GLU A 82 3.76 -17.55 -6.15
CA GLU A 82 2.38 -17.61 -6.62
C GLU A 82 1.72 -16.22 -6.57
N TRP A 83 2.04 -15.41 -5.56
CA TRP A 83 1.62 -14.02 -5.53
C TRP A 83 2.31 -13.18 -6.61
N GLU A 84 3.62 -13.34 -6.83
CA GLU A 84 4.38 -12.65 -7.88
C GLU A 84 3.81 -12.94 -9.28
N LYS A 85 3.43 -14.19 -9.57
CA LYS A 85 2.79 -14.56 -10.85
C LYS A 85 1.47 -13.85 -11.12
N ASN A 86 0.75 -13.46 -10.07
CA ASN A 86 -0.58 -12.85 -10.17
C ASN A 86 -0.53 -11.33 -9.98
N PHE A 87 0.64 -10.76 -9.70
CA PHE A 87 0.86 -9.33 -9.64
C PHE A 87 1.21 -8.83 -11.03
N GLU A 88 0.36 -8.00 -11.64
CA GLU A 88 0.58 -7.52 -13.01
C GLU A 88 1.27 -6.14 -12.99
N PRO A 89 2.18 -5.86 -13.94
CA PRO A 89 2.68 -4.50 -14.12
C PRO A 89 1.56 -3.58 -14.60
N ILE A 90 1.71 -2.29 -14.33
CA ILE A 90 0.69 -1.29 -14.61
C ILE A 90 1.16 -0.42 -15.75
N ASN A 91 0.45 -0.54 -16.86
CA ASN A 91 0.65 0.29 -18.03
C ASN A 91 -0.25 1.54 -17.95
N ILE A 92 0.38 2.71 -18.06
CA ILE A 92 -0.28 4.01 -18.11
C ILE A 92 -0.04 4.61 -19.50
N ASP A 93 -1.09 4.61 -20.31
CA ASP A 93 -1.16 5.17 -21.67
C ASP A 93 -0.03 4.73 -22.62
N ASP A 94 0.48 3.49 -22.49
CA ASP A 94 1.61 2.92 -23.24
C ASP A 94 2.90 3.76 -23.13
N LYS A 95 2.99 4.60 -22.09
CA LYS A 95 4.12 5.53 -21.86
C LYS A 95 4.87 5.24 -20.58
N VAL A 96 4.16 4.98 -19.49
CA VAL A 96 4.76 4.71 -18.17
C VAL A 96 4.37 3.32 -17.71
N LEU A 97 5.36 2.57 -17.22
CA LEU A 97 5.20 1.23 -16.69
C LEU A 97 5.58 1.22 -15.21
N ILE A 98 4.63 0.99 -14.31
CA ILE A 98 4.92 0.71 -12.91
C ILE A 98 5.05 -0.80 -12.78
N ARG A 99 6.22 -1.30 -12.36
CA ARG A 99 6.48 -2.73 -12.27
C ARG A 99 7.26 -3.10 -11.02
N ALA A 100 7.15 -4.35 -10.59
CA ALA A 100 8.06 -4.92 -9.60
C ALA A 100 9.37 -5.39 -10.25
N GLU A 101 10.38 -5.69 -9.43
CA GLU A 101 11.69 -6.14 -9.93
C GLU A 101 11.64 -7.48 -10.67
N PHE A 102 10.71 -8.36 -10.29
CA PHE A 102 10.51 -9.66 -10.92
C PHE A 102 9.78 -9.59 -12.27
N HIS A 103 9.22 -8.43 -12.64
CA HIS A 103 8.66 -8.23 -13.97
C HIS A 103 9.75 -7.93 -15.00
N GLU A 104 9.59 -8.44 -16.21
CA GLU A 104 10.44 -8.09 -17.33
C GLU A 104 10.36 -6.60 -17.66
N SER A 105 11.50 -6.02 -18.05
CA SER A 105 11.57 -4.64 -18.51
C SER A 105 10.98 -4.52 -19.92
N VAL A 106 10.26 -3.43 -20.19
CA VAL A 106 9.66 -3.16 -21.50
C VAL A 106 10.41 -2.01 -22.20
N PRO A 107 11.24 -2.30 -23.22
CA PRO A 107 12.01 -1.28 -23.91
C PRO A 107 11.13 -0.18 -24.52
N GLY A 108 11.49 1.07 -24.28
CA GLY A 108 10.81 2.24 -24.83
C GLY A 108 9.70 2.83 -23.95
N MET A 109 9.29 2.14 -22.87
CA MET A 109 8.46 2.72 -21.83
C MET A 109 9.31 3.38 -20.75
N HIS A 110 8.74 4.38 -20.08
CA HIS A 110 9.32 4.97 -18.87
C HIS A 110 8.99 4.07 -17.68
N GLU A 111 9.99 3.43 -17.09
CA GLU A 111 9.77 2.44 -16.03
C GLU A 111 9.93 3.04 -14.62
N ILE A 112 8.99 2.70 -13.74
CA ILE A 112 9.06 2.97 -12.30
C ILE A 112 9.04 1.62 -11.59
N ILE A 113 10.12 1.32 -10.85
CA ILE A 113 10.27 0.06 -10.14
C ILE A 113 9.73 0.22 -8.73
N ILE A 114 8.59 -0.38 -8.41
CA ILE A 114 7.97 -0.33 -7.08
C ILE A 114 7.92 -1.74 -6.52
N GLN A 115 8.49 -1.94 -5.33
CA GLN A 115 8.29 -3.17 -4.60
C GLN A 115 6.89 -3.14 -3.94
N PRO A 116 5.99 -4.06 -4.31
CA PRO A 116 4.74 -4.20 -3.60
C PRO A 116 4.97 -4.64 -2.14
N LYS A 117 4.52 -3.81 -1.20
CA LYS A 117 4.47 -4.04 0.25
C LYS A 117 3.12 -3.58 0.80
N MET A 118 2.91 -3.69 2.11
CA MET A 118 1.72 -3.16 2.82
C MET A 118 1.73 -1.62 2.92
N SER A 119 2.03 -0.93 1.81
CA SER A 119 1.98 0.53 1.69
C SER A 119 1.13 0.90 0.47
N PHE A 120 0.39 2.01 0.57
CA PHE A 120 -0.38 2.54 -0.56
C PHE A 120 0.55 3.02 -1.67
N GLY A 121 0.05 3.12 -2.91
CA GLY A 121 0.83 3.62 -4.04
C GLY A 121 1.52 2.54 -4.89
N THR A 122 1.11 1.28 -4.82
CA THR A 122 1.57 0.22 -5.75
C THR A 122 1.16 0.47 -7.20
N GLY A 123 0.35 1.52 -7.44
CA GLY A 123 -0.15 1.97 -8.73
C GLY A 123 -1.46 1.32 -9.16
N HIS A 124 -1.87 0.22 -8.51
CA HIS A 124 -3.05 -0.58 -8.90
C HIS A 124 -4.37 0.17 -8.64
N HIS A 125 -4.33 1.18 -7.78
CA HIS A 125 -5.47 2.04 -7.53
C HIS A 125 -5.67 3.05 -8.67
N PRO A 126 -6.91 3.27 -9.17
CA PRO A 126 -7.17 4.19 -10.29
C PRO A 126 -6.61 5.60 -10.09
N THR A 127 -6.50 6.04 -8.84
CA THR A 127 -6.00 7.38 -8.50
C THR A 127 -4.53 7.59 -8.83
N THR A 128 -3.66 6.59 -8.64
CA THR A 128 -2.24 6.69 -9.03
C THR A 128 -2.11 6.77 -10.54
N HIS A 129 -2.89 5.97 -11.27
CA HIS A 129 -2.94 6.04 -12.73
C HIS A 129 -3.32 7.44 -13.20
N LEU A 130 -4.39 8.01 -12.65
CA LEU A 130 -4.85 9.36 -12.98
C LEU A 130 -3.79 10.44 -12.66
N MET A 131 -3.09 10.33 -11.54
CA MET A 131 -2.03 11.28 -11.14
C MET A 131 -0.86 11.23 -12.12
N ILE A 132 -0.31 10.05 -12.40
CA ILE A 132 0.81 9.89 -13.36
C ILE A 132 0.39 10.36 -14.76
N GLN A 133 -0.83 10.03 -15.19
CA GLN A 133 -1.38 10.49 -16.46
C GLN A 133 -1.44 12.03 -16.54
N GLN A 134 -1.83 12.73 -15.47
CA GLN A 134 -1.77 14.20 -15.45
C GLN A 134 -0.34 14.73 -15.46
N MET A 135 0.57 14.10 -14.71
CA MET A 135 1.97 14.52 -14.60
C MET A 135 2.70 14.49 -15.95
N MET A 136 2.31 13.59 -16.88
CA MET A 136 2.89 13.53 -18.24
C MET A 136 2.76 14.83 -19.04
N ASP A 137 1.77 15.67 -18.74
CA ASP A 137 1.51 16.93 -19.46
C ASP A 137 2.11 18.16 -18.75
N ILE A 138 2.90 17.96 -17.68
CA ILE A 138 3.45 19.03 -16.85
C ILE A 138 4.97 19.06 -16.96
N ASP A 139 5.54 20.26 -17.07
CA ASP A 139 6.99 20.45 -17.04
C ASP A 139 7.52 20.42 -15.60
N PHE A 140 8.21 19.33 -15.25
CA PHE A 140 8.88 19.14 -13.97
C PHE A 140 10.34 19.59 -13.96
N ASN A 141 10.92 19.98 -15.11
CA ASN A 141 12.36 20.20 -15.20
C ASN A 141 12.85 21.28 -14.24
N GLY A 142 13.68 20.88 -13.27
CA GLY A 142 14.22 21.74 -12.21
C GLY A 142 13.20 22.25 -11.19
N LYS A 143 11.94 21.78 -11.23
CA LYS A 143 10.89 22.19 -10.30
C LYS A 143 11.11 21.59 -8.92
N LYS A 144 10.84 22.38 -7.87
CA LYS A 144 10.79 21.88 -6.50
C LYS A 144 9.43 21.24 -6.24
N VAL A 145 9.43 19.97 -5.84
CA VAL A 145 8.24 19.12 -5.75
C VAL A 145 8.00 18.66 -4.31
N LEU A 146 6.74 18.61 -3.92
CA LEU A 146 6.27 17.97 -2.68
C LEU A 146 5.30 16.84 -3.02
N ASP A 147 5.50 15.67 -2.44
CA ASP A 147 4.58 14.52 -2.49
C ASP A 147 4.02 14.24 -1.09
N MET A 148 2.76 14.61 -0.85
CA MET A 148 2.07 14.47 0.43
C MET A 148 1.26 13.18 0.50
N GLY A 149 1.53 12.39 1.55
CA GLY A 149 1.02 11.02 1.67
C GLY A 149 1.67 10.10 0.65
N CYS A 150 3.01 10.10 0.63
CA CYS A 150 3.78 9.53 -0.46
C CYS A 150 3.64 8.00 -0.60
N GLY A 151 3.33 7.26 0.46
CA GLY A 151 3.14 5.81 0.42
C GLY A 151 4.40 5.07 -0.08
N THR A 152 4.36 4.60 -1.33
CA THR A 152 5.51 4.01 -2.04
C THR A 152 6.45 5.04 -2.68
N SER A 153 6.10 6.32 -2.63
CA SER A 153 6.72 7.44 -3.36
C SER A 153 6.68 7.31 -4.88
N VAL A 154 5.74 6.54 -5.44
CA VAL A 154 5.63 6.35 -6.90
C VAL A 154 5.50 7.68 -7.66
N LEU A 155 4.81 8.68 -7.10
CA LEU A 155 4.65 10.00 -7.73
C LEU A 155 5.94 10.83 -7.62
N ALA A 156 6.54 10.93 -6.43
CA ALA A 156 7.83 11.59 -6.23
C ALA A 156 8.95 10.97 -7.09
N ILE A 157 9.02 9.64 -7.17
CA ILE A 157 9.98 8.93 -8.01
C ILE A 157 9.78 9.29 -9.48
N TYR A 158 8.54 9.23 -9.98
CA TYR A 158 8.25 9.61 -11.35
C TYR A 158 8.66 11.05 -11.63
N ALA A 159 8.31 11.99 -10.73
CA ALA A 159 8.69 13.40 -10.84
C ALA A 159 10.21 13.58 -10.98
N LYS A 160 11.01 12.89 -10.13
CA LYS A 160 12.48 12.90 -10.23
C LYS A 160 12.97 12.37 -11.56
N GLN A 161 12.42 11.25 -12.04
CA GLN A 161 12.84 10.64 -13.30
C GLN A 161 12.54 11.52 -14.53
N ILE A 162 11.48 12.34 -14.49
CA ILE A 162 11.14 13.29 -15.56
C ILE A 162 11.74 14.69 -15.37
N GLY A 163 12.69 14.85 -14.44
CA GLY A 163 13.54 16.03 -14.33
C GLY A 163 13.28 16.96 -13.15
N ALA A 164 12.45 16.57 -12.17
CA ALA A 164 12.28 17.36 -10.95
C ALA A 164 13.60 17.60 -10.20
N GLY A 165 13.71 18.82 -9.64
CA GLY A 165 14.81 19.23 -8.79
C GLY A 165 14.67 18.66 -7.38
N ASP A 166 14.72 19.52 -6.37
CA ASP A 166 14.48 19.12 -4.98
C ASP A 166 13.08 18.52 -4.84
N THR A 167 12.99 17.28 -4.35
CA THR A 167 11.71 16.58 -4.20
C THR A 167 11.60 16.06 -2.78
N LYS A 168 10.60 16.56 -2.07
CA LYS A 168 10.28 16.15 -0.71
C LYS A 168 9.08 15.21 -0.72
N ALA A 169 9.13 14.14 0.05
CA ALA A 169 8.06 13.17 0.20
C ALA A 169 7.75 12.99 1.69
N ILE A 170 6.49 13.16 2.07
CA ILE A 170 6.06 13.11 3.47
C ILE A 170 4.95 12.08 3.61
N ASP A 171 5.07 11.22 4.62
CA ASP A 171 3.99 10.31 5.03
C ASP A 171 3.83 10.31 6.55
N ILE A 172 2.63 9.99 7.04
CA ILE A 172 2.33 9.85 8.46
C ILE A 172 2.70 8.46 9.01
N ASP A 173 2.92 7.50 8.12
CA ASP A 173 3.21 6.11 8.44
C ASP A 173 4.70 5.78 8.27
N GLU A 174 5.32 5.27 9.34
CA GLU A 174 6.74 4.89 9.37
C GLU A 174 7.07 3.78 8.35
N TRP A 175 6.14 2.86 8.10
CA TRP A 175 6.33 1.81 7.10
C TRP A 175 6.39 2.38 5.69
N SER A 176 5.53 3.33 5.38
CA SER A 176 5.51 4.04 4.10
C SER A 176 6.78 4.88 3.89
N VAL A 177 7.29 5.53 4.95
CA VAL A 177 8.58 6.24 4.91
C VAL A 177 9.74 5.30 4.57
N GLU A 178 9.82 4.13 5.21
CA GLU A 178 10.90 3.17 4.93
C GLU A 178 10.77 2.57 3.53
N ASN A 179 9.55 2.20 3.13
CA ASN A 179 9.28 1.70 1.79
C ASN A 179 9.61 2.72 0.70
N SER A 180 9.34 4.01 0.95
CA SER A 180 9.70 5.11 0.07
C SER A 180 11.21 5.22 -0.15
N LYS A 181 12.02 5.07 0.91
CA LYS A 181 13.49 5.09 0.79
C LYS A 181 14.00 3.94 -0.06
N GLU A 182 13.46 2.74 0.16
CA GLU A 182 13.83 1.57 -0.63
C GLU A 182 13.46 1.74 -2.11
N ASN A 183 12.24 2.22 -2.42
CA ASN A 183 11.82 2.44 -3.80
C ASN A 183 12.60 3.57 -4.48
N ALA A 184 12.93 4.64 -3.76
CA ALA A 184 13.80 5.69 -4.28
C ALA A 184 15.18 5.13 -4.68
N ALA A 185 15.79 4.32 -3.81
CA ALA A 185 17.05 3.65 -4.08
C ALA A 185 16.96 2.70 -5.29
N ARG A 186 15.88 1.93 -5.42
CA ARG A 186 15.64 1.02 -6.57
C ARG A 186 15.57 1.76 -7.90
N ASN A 187 15.03 2.98 -7.90
CA ASN A 187 14.93 3.81 -9.11
C ASN A 187 16.15 4.71 -9.32
N GLY A 188 17.15 4.65 -8.43
CA GLY A 188 18.35 5.50 -8.50
C GLY A 188 18.05 6.99 -8.37
N VAL A 189 17.01 7.36 -7.62
CA VAL A 189 16.63 8.75 -7.39
C VAL A 189 16.84 9.15 -5.92
N GLU A 190 17.18 10.40 -5.70
CA GLU A 190 17.29 10.99 -4.36
C GLU A 190 16.01 11.75 -4.03
N LEU A 191 15.43 11.47 -2.87
CA LEU A 191 14.25 12.12 -2.30
C LEU A 191 14.57 12.55 -0.87
N ASP A 192 14.05 13.71 -0.45
CA ASP A 192 13.99 14.10 0.95
C ASP A 192 12.74 13.49 1.58
N ILE A 193 12.89 12.41 2.35
CA ILE A 193 11.76 11.60 2.86
C ILE A 193 11.63 11.82 4.36
N GLU A 194 10.46 12.27 4.81
CA GLU A 194 10.19 12.57 6.22
C GLU A 194 8.89 11.92 6.72
N LEU A 195 8.90 11.58 8.02
CA LEU A 195 7.69 11.21 8.76
C LEU A 195 7.01 12.51 9.25
N GLY A 196 5.76 12.74 8.85
CA GLY A 196 5.05 13.95 9.25
C GLY A 196 3.72 14.18 8.54
N THR A 197 3.16 15.37 8.76
CA THR A 197 1.91 15.86 8.16
C THR A 197 2.17 17.20 7.45
N ALA A 198 1.11 17.82 6.90
CA ALA A 198 1.21 19.17 6.35
C ALA A 198 1.70 20.22 7.37
N GLU A 199 1.54 19.98 8.68
CA GLU A 199 2.04 20.86 9.73
C GLU A 199 3.58 20.95 9.75
N ASN A 200 4.28 19.95 9.19
CA ASN A 200 5.73 19.88 9.13
C ASN A 200 6.34 20.66 7.95
N LEU A 201 5.53 21.24 7.05
CA LEU A 201 6.03 21.90 5.82
C LEU A 201 6.83 23.19 6.08
N GLY A 202 6.68 23.80 7.26
CA GLY A 202 7.49 24.94 7.67
C GLY A 202 7.30 26.17 6.79
N LYS A 203 8.38 26.68 6.20
CA LYS A 203 8.40 27.92 5.37
C LYS A 203 9.01 27.71 3.98
N GLU A 204 9.19 26.46 3.58
CA GLU A 204 9.68 26.15 2.25
C GLU A 204 8.58 26.39 1.22
N ASN A 205 8.95 26.73 -0.01
CA ASN A 205 7.99 26.84 -1.11
C ASN A 205 8.26 25.79 -2.18
N TYR A 206 7.19 25.36 -2.85
CA TYR A 206 7.19 24.34 -3.88
C TYR A 206 6.57 24.89 -5.17
N ASP A 207 7.04 24.38 -6.30
CA ASP A 207 6.47 24.69 -7.61
C ASP A 207 5.32 23.75 -7.96
N ILE A 208 5.41 22.50 -7.49
CA ILE A 208 4.40 21.46 -7.73
C ILE A 208 4.19 20.70 -6.42
N ILE A 209 2.92 20.56 -6.01
CA ILE A 209 2.50 19.72 -4.89
C ILE A 209 1.63 18.60 -5.47
N LEU A 210 1.94 17.36 -5.08
CA LEU A 210 1.22 16.14 -5.42
C LEU A 210 0.57 15.63 -4.13
N ALA A 211 -0.73 15.37 -4.14
CA ALA A 211 -1.44 14.81 -2.97
C ALA A 211 -2.51 13.81 -3.44
N ASN A 212 -2.23 12.53 -3.26
CA ASN A 212 -3.16 11.43 -3.57
C ASN A 212 -3.62 10.76 -2.28
N ILE A 213 -4.44 11.48 -1.52
CA ILE A 213 -4.84 11.14 -0.15
C ILE A 213 -6.34 11.31 0.04
N ASN A 214 -6.86 10.92 1.21
CA ASN A 214 -8.29 10.97 1.49
C ASN A 214 -8.84 12.41 1.42
N ARG A 215 -10.03 12.55 0.81
CA ARG A 215 -10.82 13.78 0.69
C ARG A 215 -10.82 14.67 1.95
N ASN A 216 -11.06 14.11 3.14
CA ASN A 216 -11.19 14.92 4.35
C ASN A 216 -9.86 15.56 4.77
N ILE A 217 -8.75 14.86 4.51
CA ILE A 217 -7.41 15.40 4.72
C ILE A 217 -7.11 16.47 3.67
N LEU A 218 -7.48 16.25 2.39
CA LEU A 218 -7.34 17.26 1.35
C LEU A 218 -8.04 18.58 1.72
N ILE A 219 -9.31 18.52 2.14
CA ILE A 219 -10.07 19.71 2.56
C ILE A 219 -9.36 20.46 3.70
N SER A 220 -8.82 19.73 4.67
CA SER A 220 -8.08 20.29 5.80
C SER A 220 -6.75 20.92 5.39
N ASP A 221 -6.02 20.28 4.47
CA ASP A 221 -4.62 20.60 4.19
C ASP A 221 -4.43 21.57 3.01
N ILE A 222 -5.41 21.72 2.10
CA ILE A 222 -5.34 22.64 0.95
C ILE A 222 -4.87 24.05 1.37
N PRO A 223 -5.40 24.70 2.43
CA PRO A 223 -4.91 26.01 2.86
C PRO A 223 -3.41 26.02 3.18
N THR A 224 -2.92 24.96 3.82
CA THR A 224 -1.49 24.79 4.12
C THR A 224 -0.68 24.58 2.85
N TYR A 225 -1.14 23.72 1.93
CA TYR A 225 -0.49 23.51 0.63
C TYR A 225 -0.36 24.81 -0.16
N VAL A 226 -1.42 25.62 -0.23
CA VAL A 226 -1.43 26.91 -0.93
C VAL A 226 -0.45 27.89 -0.27
N SER A 227 -0.30 27.86 1.05
CA SER A 227 0.62 28.75 1.77
C SER A 227 2.09 28.51 1.44
N VAL A 228 2.45 27.29 1.02
CA VAL A 228 3.79 26.89 0.59
C VAL A 228 3.90 26.67 -0.92
N LEU A 229 2.85 26.98 -1.69
CA LEU A 229 2.86 26.88 -3.14
C LEU A 229 3.29 28.23 -3.74
N ASN A 230 4.26 28.21 -4.64
CA ASN A 230 4.69 29.39 -5.39
C ASN A 230 3.54 29.96 -6.24
N GLU A 231 3.60 31.25 -6.56
CA GLU A 231 2.69 31.86 -7.54
C GLU A 231 2.86 31.20 -8.91
N GLY A 232 1.76 30.81 -9.57
CA GLY A 232 1.79 29.97 -10.78
C GLY A 232 2.18 28.51 -10.53
N GLY A 233 2.33 28.12 -9.25
CA GLY A 233 2.58 26.75 -8.82
C GLY A 233 1.36 25.87 -9.03
N LYS A 234 1.60 24.56 -9.17
CA LYS A 234 0.56 23.57 -9.47
C LYS A 234 0.28 22.68 -8.27
N LEU A 235 -0.99 22.40 -8.03
CA LEU A 235 -1.44 21.42 -7.04
C LEU A 235 -2.20 20.31 -7.78
N LEU A 236 -1.71 19.07 -7.70
CA LEU A 236 -2.38 17.90 -8.23
C LEU A 236 -3.00 17.11 -7.09
N LEU A 237 -4.31 16.92 -7.15
CA LEU A 237 -5.08 16.20 -6.15
C LEU A 237 -5.68 14.93 -6.74
N SER A 238 -5.74 13.87 -5.94
CA SER A 238 -6.50 12.65 -6.22
C SER A 238 -6.80 11.93 -4.89
N GLY A 239 -7.44 10.75 -4.93
CA GLY A 239 -7.92 10.08 -3.71
C GLY A 239 -9.34 10.51 -3.30
N LEU A 240 -10.07 11.12 -4.24
CA LEU A 240 -11.46 11.56 -4.09
C LEU A 240 -12.37 10.99 -5.18
N CYS A 241 -13.65 10.82 -4.85
CA CYS A 241 -14.65 10.35 -5.80
C CYS A 241 -15.28 11.51 -6.58
N PHE A 242 -15.92 11.21 -7.72
CA PHE A 242 -16.52 12.23 -8.58
C PHE A 242 -17.58 13.11 -7.91
N PHE A 243 -18.27 12.58 -6.90
CA PHE A 243 -19.27 13.30 -6.12
C PHE A 243 -18.67 14.22 -5.05
N ASP A 244 -17.37 14.09 -4.75
CA ASP A 244 -16.66 14.97 -3.80
C ASP A 244 -16.07 16.22 -4.45
N VAL A 245 -16.12 16.30 -5.79
CA VAL A 245 -15.41 17.33 -6.57
C VAL A 245 -15.89 18.73 -6.23
N ASP A 246 -17.20 18.94 -6.07
CA ASP A 246 -17.74 20.27 -5.83
C ASP A 246 -17.25 20.84 -4.48
N ASP A 247 -17.21 20.01 -3.45
CA ASP A 247 -16.71 20.39 -2.12
C ASP A 247 -15.22 20.73 -2.14
N ILE A 248 -14.41 19.93 -2.86
CA ILE A 248 -12.98 20.18 -3.02
C ILE A 248 -12.75 21.49 -3.79
N LEU A 249 -13.50 21.72 -4.86
CA LEU A 249 -13.36 22.92 -5.68
C LEU A 249 -13.82 24.20 -4.95
N GLU A 250 -14.76 24.10 -4.02
CA GLU A 250 -15.12 25.22 -3.14
C GLU A 250 -13.92 25.66 -2.29
N VAL A 251 -13.29 24.72 -1.58
CA VAL A 251 -12.09 24.98 -0.77
C VAL A 251 -10.93 25.51 -1.63
N CYS A 252 -10.71 24.95 -2.81
CA CYS A 252 -9.70 25.44 -3.75
C CYS A 252 -9.95 26.91 -4.12
N LYS A 253 -11.18 27.28 -4.48
CA LYS A 253 -11.52 28.67 -4.87
C LYS A 253 -11.33 29.65 -3.73
N GLU A 254 -11.70 29.27 -2.51
CA GLU A 254 -11.47 30.10 -1.31
C GLU A 254 -9.99 30.38 -1.06
N ASN A 255 -9.11 29.49 -1.51
CA ASN A 255 -7.66 29.60 -1.41
C ASN A 255 -7.00 30.07 -2.72
N ASN A 256 -7.75 30.72 -3.62
CA ASN A 256 -7.26 31.27 -4.90
C ASN A 256 -6.65 30.24 -5.86
N LEU A 257 -7.09 28.97 -5.79
CA LEU A 257 -6.71 27.96 -6.77
C LEU A 257 -7.72 27.90 -7.92
N GLU A 258 -7.21 27.90 -9.15
CA GLU A 258 -8.00 27.74 -10.37
C GLU A 258 -7.87 26.31 -10.91
N LEU A 259 -9.00 25.66 -11.19
CA LEU A 259 -9.03 24.36 -11.86
C LEU A 259 -8.57 24.48 -13.31
N LYS A 260 -7.49 23.80 -13.67
CA LYS A 260 -6.95 23.75 -15.04
C LYS A 260 -7.34 22.49 -15.79
N LYS A 261 -7.35 21.33 -15.11
CA LYS A 261 -7.69 20.05 -15.73
C LYS A 261 -8.34 19.11 -14.72
N LYS A 262 -9.33 18.34 -15.18
CA LYS A 262 -9.96 17.25 -14.42
C LYS A 262 -9.88 15.99 -15.26
N LEU A 263 -9.36 14.92 -14.67
CA LEU A 263 -9.45 13.56 -15.23
C LEU A 263 -10.31 12.70 -14.33
N GLN A 264 -10.99 11.72 -14.92
CA GLN A 264 -11.82 10.77 -14.19
C GLN A 264 -11.62 9.38 -14.78
N ARG A 265 -11.51 8.39 -13.89
CA ARG A 265 -11.49 6.97 -14.23
C ARG A 265 -12.36 6.24 -13.23
N GLU A 266 -13.40 5.58 -13.73
CA GLU A 266 -14.45 4.97 -12.90
C GLU A 266 -15.05 6.04 -11.96
N GLU A 267 -15.12 5.76 -10.66
CA GLU A 267 -15.59 6.71 -9.65
C GLU A 267 -14.53 7.73 -9.21
N TRP A 268 -13.26 7.54 -9.54
CA TRP A 268 -12.13 8.32 -9.02
C TRP A 268 -11.79 9.50 -9.90
N VAL A 269 -11.37 10.60 -9.27
CA VAL A 269 -11.02 11.85 -9.96
C VAL A 269 -9.62 12.31 -9.57
N SER A 270 -8.92 12.89 -10.55
CA SER A 270 -7.75 13.73 -10.32
C SER A 270 -7.99 15.15 -10.83
N LEU A 271 -7.51 16.13 -10.07
CA LEU A 271 -7.66 17.56 -10.35
C LEU A 271 -6.27 18.20 -10.43
N LEU A 272 -6.03 18.98 -11.49
CA LEU A 272 -4.89 19.89 -11.62
C LEU A 272 -5.39 21.31 -11.35
N LEU A 273 -4.83 21.92 -10.31
CA LEU A 273 -5.09 23.28 -9.90
C LEU A 273 -3.83 24.12 -10.09
N GLU A 274 -3.98 25.43 -10.26
CA GLU A 274 -2.90 26.41 -10.33
C GLU A 274 -3.22 27.58 -9.40
N LYS A 275 -2.20 28.09 -8.70
CA LYS A 275 -2.29 29.26 -7.82
C LYS A 275 -2.06 30.57 -8.59
#